data_AF-A0A383EIS6-F1
#
_entry.id   AF-A0A383EIS6-F1
#
_cell.length_a   1.000
_cell.length_b   1.000
_cell.length_c   1.000
_cell.angle_alpha   90.00
_cell.angle_beta   90.00
_cell.angle_gamma   90.00
#
_symmetry.space_group_name_H-M   'P 1'
#
loop_
_entity.id
_entity.type
_entity.pdbx_description
1 polymer ?
#
loop_
_entity_poly.entity_id
_entity_poly.type
_entity_poly.pdbx_seq_one_letter_code
_entity_poly.pdbx_strand_id
1 'polypeptide(L)' 'VPYVGAIARYRPEEPTQEPILLIKMHTDEGIVGLGDGGRGLDIGDHIDRWLGVDPRTVD' A
#
# COMPACT_ATOMS: atom_id res chain seq x y z
N VAL A 1 -7.32 -7.90 -3.00
CA VAL A 1 -7.83 -6.58 -3.47
C VAL A 1 -9.30 -6.75 -3.82
N PRO A 2 -10.23 -5.89 -3.36
CA PRO A 2 -11.64 -6.09 -3.66
C PRO A 2 -11.85 -6.01 -5.18
N TYR A 3 -12.32 -7.13 -5.72
CA TYR A 3 -12.55 -7.37 -7.13
C TYR A 3 -13.84 -6.66 -7.57
N VAL A 4 -13.72 -5.60 -8.38
CA VAL A 4 -14.88 -4.93 -8.98
C VAL A 4 -14.93 -5.32 -10.45
N GLY A 5 -15.78 -6.31 -10.79
CA GLY A 5 -15.88 -6.88 -12.15
C GLY A 5 -16.17 -5.85 -13.25
N ALA A 6 -16.74 -4.68 -12.91
CA ALA A 6 -16.97 -3.60 -13.86
C ALA A 6 -15.66 -2.97 -14.39
N ILE A 7 -14.59 -2.91 -13.58
CA ILE A 7 -13.31 -2.31 -13.97
C ILE A 7 -12.57 -3.22 -14.98
N ALA A 8 -12.68 -4.54 -14.81
CA ALA A 8 -12.04 -5.53 -15.68
C ALA A 8 -12.49 -5.45 -17.15
N ARG A 9 -13.73 -5.01 -17.41
CA ARG A 9 -14.22 -4.80 -18.78
C ARG A 9 -13.42 -3.74 -19.54
N TYR A 10 -12.94 -2.72 -18.84
CA TYR A 10 -12.24 -1.58 -19.44
C TYR A 10 -10.73 -1.64 -19.25
N ARG A 11 -10.26 -2.36 -18.22
CA ARG A 11 -8.85 -2.48 -17.83
C ARG A 11 -8.50 -3.90 -17.37
N PRO A 12 -8.55 -4.90 -18.27
CA PRO A 12 -8.42 -6.30 -17.90
C PRO A 12 -7.01 -6.68 -17.42
N GLU A 13 -5.96 -6.04 -17.94
CA GLU A 13 -4.55 -6.36 -17.64
C GLU A 13 -3.97 -5.50 -16.51
N GLU A 14 -4.61 -4.37 -16.19
CA GLU A 14 -4.15 -3.40 -15.19
C GLU A 14 -3.92 -4.03 -13.81
N PRO A 15 -4.74 -4.96 -13.28
CA PRO A 15 -4.47 -5.57 -11.98
C PRO A 15 -3.15 -6.33 -11.90
N THR A 16 -2.66 -6.83 -13.03
CA THR A 16 -1.38 -7.57 -13.13
C THR A 16 -0.21 -6.67 -13.50
N GLN A 17 -0.44 -5.60 -14.28
CA GLN A 17 0.62 -4.68 -14.72
C GLN A 17 0.87 -3.55 -13.71
N GLU A 18 -0.18 -3.09 -13.03
CA GLU A 18 -0.17 -2.01 -12.04
C GLU A 18 -0.88 -2.46 -10.76
N PRO A 19 -0.29 -3.44 -10.03
CA PRO A 19 -0.90 -3.95 -8.81
C PRO A 19 -1.03 -2.84 -7.76
N ILE A 20 -2.04 -2.95 -6.91
CA ILE A 20 -2.15 -2.10 -5.70
C ILE A 20 -1.31 -2.75 -4.61
N LEU A 21 -0.27 -2.05 -4.17
CA LEU A 21 0.55 -2.49 -3.05
C LEU A 21 -0.24 -2.35 -1.75
N LEU A 22 -0.32 -3.44 -0.98
CA LEU A 22 -0.84 -3.40 0.39
C LEU A 22 0.32 -3.28 1.37
N ILE A 23 0.21 -2.29 2.26
CA ILE A 23 1.24 -1.98 3.26
C ILE A 23 0.70 -2.39 4.62
N LYS A 24 1.50 -3.17 5.34
CA LYS A 24 1.22 -3.56 6.72
C LYS A 24 2.33 -3.04 7.62
N MET A 25 2.00 -2.11 8.50
CA MET A 25 2.93 -1.51 9.44
C MET A 25 2.76 -2.12 10.82
N HIS A 26 3.87 -2.28 11.52
CA HIS A 26 3.93 -2.84 12.86
C HIS A 26 4.66 -1.86 13.77
N THR A 27 4.12 -1.61 14.95
CA THR A 27 4.82 -0.86 16.01
C THR A 27 5.34 -1.82 17.07
N ASP A 28 6.29 -1.37 17.89
CA ASP A 28 6.88 -2.16 18.97
C ASP A 28 5.86 -2.51 20.07
N GLU A 29 4.81 -1.69 20.21
CA GLU A 29 3.68 -1.95 21.11
C GLU A 29 2.69 -2.99 20.55
N GLY A 30 2.95 -3.54 19.37
CA GLY A 30 2.11 -4.54 18.72
C GLY A 30 0.90 -3.96 17.97
N ILE A 31 0.86 -2.66 17.72
CA ILE A 31 -0.18 -2.03 16.90
C ILE A 31 0.08 -2.37 15.44
N VAL A 32 -1.00 -2.68 14.71
CA VAL A 32 -0.94 -2.99 13.28
C VAL A 32 -1.75 -1.97 12.49
N GLY A 33 -1.08 -1.28 11.57
CA GLY A 33 -1.69 -0.39 10.58
C GLY A 33 -1.78 -1.05 9.21
N LEU A 34 -2.86 -0.77 8.47
CA LEU A 34 -3.04 -1.19 7.09
C LEU A 34 -3.22 0.05 6.21
N GLY A 35 -2.51 0.09 5.10
CA GLY A 35 -2.62 1.13 4.08
C GLY A 35 -2.40 0.58 2.68
N ASP A 36 -2.56 1.42 1.67
CA ASP A 36 -2.23 1.09 0.28
C ASP A 36 -1.26 2.12 -0.30
N GLY A 37 -0.38 1.64 -1.18
CA GLY A 37 0.59 2.47 -1.87
C GLY A 37 0.06 3.11 -3.16
N GLY A 38 -1.20 2.89 -3.54
CA GLY A 38 -1.71 3.19 -4.88
C GLY A 38 -1.36 2.14 -5.95
N ARG A 39 -1.86 2.33 -7.18
CA ARG A 39 -1.60 1.42 -8.32
C ARG A 39 -0.22 1.66 -8.91
N GLY A 40 0.55 0.59 -9.11
CA GLY A 40 1.82 0.63 -9.83
C GLY A 40 2.93 1.44 -9.13
N LEU A 41 2.71 1.88 -7.89
CA LEU A 41 3.68 2.65 -7.13
C LEU A 41 4.63 1.74 -6.37
N ASP A 42 5.91 2.07 -6.45
CA ASP A 42 6.95 1.55 -5.57
C ASP A 42 7.07 2.47 -4.35
N ILE A 43 7.19 1.88 -3.17
CA ILE A 43 7.33 2.62 -1.91
C ILE A 43 8.74 2.51 -1.33
N GLY A 44 9.66 1.81 -1.99
CA GLY A 44 11.00 1.52 -1.46
C GLY A 44 11.70 2.76 -0.91
N ASP A 45 11.71 3.84 -1.69
CA ASP A 45 12.32 5.13 -1.33
C ASP A 45 11.61 5.85 -0.17
N HIS A 46 10.41 5.41 0.21
CA HIS A 46 9.63 5.96 1.30
C HIS A 46 9.75 5.14 2.60
N ILE A 47 10.14 3.87 2.54
CA ILE A 47 10.19 2.97 3.71
C ILE A 47 11.06 3.56 4.83
N ASP A 48 12.22 4.09 4.49
CA ASP A 48 13.18 4.64 5.47
C ASP A 48 12.63 5.83 6.27
N ARG A 49 11.60 6.51 5.77
CA ARG A 49 10.93 7.61 6.51
C ARG A 49 10.01 7.12 7.62
N TRP A 50 9.57 5.86 7.54
CA TRP A 50 8.59 5.28 8.46
C TRP A 50 9.21 4.33 9.48
N LEU A 51 10.37 3.74 9.17
CA LEU A 51 11.05 2.81 10.08
C LEU A 51 11.65 3.55 11.28
N GLY A 52 11.27 3.12 12.49
CA GLY A 52 11.80 3.68 13.74
C GLY A 52 11.30 5.09 14.09
N VAL A 53 10.27 5.58 13.39
CA VAL A 53 9.64 6.88 13.62
C VAL A 53 8.29 6.67 14.29
N ASP A 54 7.88 7.57 15.20
CA ASP A 54 6.51 7.56 15.73
C ASP A 54 5.52 7.82 14.58
N PRO A 55 4.59 6.88 14.30
CA PRO A 55 3.66 7.04 13.19
C PRO A 55 2.74 8.27 13.33
N ARG A 56 2.61 8.86 14.52
CA ARG A 56 1.83 10.09 14.74
C ARG A 56 2.57 11.37 14.33
N THR A 57 3.85 11.26 13.99
CA THR A 57 4.70 12.42 13.65
C THR A 57 5.07 12.48 12.17
N VAL A 58 4.64 11.50 11.37
CA VAL A 58 4.85 11.47 9.93
C VAL A 58 3.73 12.29 9.24
N ASP A 59 4.11 13.28 8.45
CA ASP A 59 3.23 14.15 7.63
C ASP A 59 3.00 13.55 6.24
#